data_AF-A0A7X8CIF3-F1
#
_entry.id   AF-A0A7X8CIF3-F1
#
_cell.length_a   1.000
_cell.length_b   1.000
_cell.length_c   1.000
_cell.angle_alpha   90.00
_cell.angle_beta   90.00
_cell.angle_gamma   90.00
#
_symmetry.space_group_name_H-M   'P 1'
#
loop_
_entity.id
_entity.type
_entity.pdbx_description
1 polymer ?
#
loop_
_entity_poly.entity_id
_entity_poly.type
_entity_poly.pdbx_seq_one_letter_code
_entity_poly.pdbx_strand_id
1 'polypeptide(L)' 'MKFVSSKELRNNPAELWKSINKEEMIITVNGKPKAIVIEAENDIEEQLKTIRKAQAEVALEKLRSYSAY' A
#
# COMPACT_ATOMS: atom_id res chain seq x y z
N MET A 1 -3.67 9.96 -0.02
CA MET A 1 -3.19 8.93 -0.97
C MET A 1 -2.88 9.53 -2.33
N LYS A 2 -1.62 9.46 -2.78
CA LYS A 2 -1.18 9.93 -4.10
C LYS A 2 -1.12 8.78 -5.11
N PHE A 3 -1.62 8.98 -6.32
CA PHE A 3 -1.44 8.02 -7.42
C PHE A 3 -0.28 8.45 -8.30
N VAL A 4 0.63 7.52 -8.62
CA VAL A 4 1.74 7.76 -9.53
C VAL A 4 1.82 6.60 -10.51
N SER A 5 1.96 6.90 -11.80
CA SER A 5 2.14 5.85 -12.81
C SER A 5 3.57 5.31 -12.83
N SER A 6 3.72 4.04 -13.18
CA SER A 6 5.04 3.44 -13.41
C SER A 6 5.82 4.13 -14.53
N LYS A 7 5.14 4.84 -15.43
CA LYS A 7 5.76 5.68 -16.47
C LYS A 7 6.37 6.95 -15.87
N GLU A 8 5.65 7.64 -14.99
CA GLU A 8 6.16 8.83 -14.29
C GLU A 8 7.36 8.48 -13.41
N LEU A 9 7.28 7.40 -12.62
CA LEU A 9 8.41 6.95 -11.79
C LEU A 9 9.66 6.61 -12.61
N ARG A 10 9.49 6.05 -13.82
CA ARG A 10 10.61 5.77 -14.72
C ARG A 10 11.28 7.05 -15.22
N ASN A 11 10.48 8.06 -15.51
CA ASN A 11 10.96 9.35 -16.02
C ASN A 11 11.52 10.24 -14.90
N ASN A 12 11.01 10.08 -13.67
CA ASN A 12 11.36 10.90 -12.52
C ASN A 12 11.34 10.05 -11.22
N PRO A 13 12.36 9.20 -10.99
CA PRO A 13 12.40 8.32 -9.83
C PRO A 13 12.45 9.07 -8.48
N ALA A 14 12.96 10.30 -8.48
CA ALA A 14 13.01 11.14 -7.28
C ALA A 14 11.62 11.52 -6.75
N GLU A 15 10.58 11.43 -7.57
CA GLU A 15 9.20 11.72 -7.16
C GLU A 15 8.69 10.76 -6.08
N LEU A 16 9.19 9.52 -6.08
CA LEU A 16 8.90 8.51 -5.07
C LEU A 16 9.23 9.05 -3.66
N TRP A 17 10.48 9.51 -3.49
CA TRP A 17 10.99 9.98 -2.20
C TRP A 17 10.39 11.31 -1.75
N LYS A 18 10.02 12.19 -2.69
CA LYS A 18 9.43 13.50 -2.36
C LYS A 18 8.03 13.40 -1.75
N SER A 19 7.30 12.33 -2.10
CA SER A 19 5.86 12.22 -1.79
C SER A 19 5.58 11.25 -0.65
N ILE A 20 6.46 10.27 -0.42
CA ILE A 20 6.21 9.18 0.54
C ILE A 20 6.15 9.64 2.00
N ASN A 21 6.85 10.72 2.35
CA ASN A 21 6.89 11.27 3.73
C ASN A 21 5.63 12.07 4.12
N LYS A 22 4.60 12.11 3.26
CA LYS A 22 3.38 12.92 3.48
C LYS A 22 2.09 12.11 3.45
N GLU A 23 2.04 11.07 2.63
CA GLU A 23 0.85 10.24 2.42
C GLU A 23 1.23 8.92 1.73
N GLU A 24 0.34 7.92 1.81
CA GLU A 24 0.54 6.65 1.11
C GLU A 24 0.47 6.87 -0.41
N MET A 25 1.35 6.17 -1.14
CA MET A 25 1.42 6.25 -2.59
C MET A 25 0.87 4.97 -3.23
N ILE A 26 0.09 5.12 -4.28
CA ILE A 26 -0.36 4.03 -5.15
C ILE A 26 0.39 4.09 -6.47
N ILE A 27 1.18 3.04 -6.74
CA ILE A 27 1.79 2.85 -8.05
C ILE A 27 0.76 2.21 -8.97
N THR A 28 0.56 2.82 -10.14
CA THR A 28 -0.34 2.29 -11.18
C THR A 28 0.43 1.82 -12.41
N VAL A 29 -0.10 0.79 -13.07
CA VAL A 29 0.33 0.36 -14.41
C VAL A 29 -0.90 0.34 -15.31
N ASN A 30 -0.87 1.08 -16.41
CA ASN A 30 -2.00 1.26 -17.33
C ASN A 30 -3.28 1.68 -16.59
N GLY A 31 -3.17 2.64 -15.67
CA GLY A 31 -4.29 3.16 -14.87
C GLY A 31 -4.80 2.25 -13.76
N LYS A 32 -4.25 1.03 -13.61
CA LYS A 32 -4.66 0.08 -12.57
C LYS A 32 -3.69 0.10 -11.39
N PRO A 33 -4.17 0.18 -10.13
CA PRO A 33 -3.33 0.01 -8.94
C PRO A 33 -2.54 -1.31 -8.99
N LYS A 34 -1.24 -1.23 -8.69
CA LYS A 34 -0.34 -2.39 -8.69
C LYS A 34 0.48 -2.52 -7.42
N ALA A 35 0.81 -1.42 -6.75
CA ALA A 35 1.48 -1.44 -5.46
C ALA A 35 1.00 -0.29 -4.58
N ILE A 36 1.05 -0.54 -3.27
CA ILE A 36 0.94 0.47 -2.23
C ILE A 36 2.35 0.69 -1.71
N VAL A 37 2.76 1.94 -1.59
CA VAL A 37 4.04 2.34 -1.00
C VAL A 37 3.75 3.15 0.24
N ILE A 38 4.36 2.72 1.33
CA ILE A 38 4.31 3.35 2.65
C ILE A 38 5.74 3.66 3.06
N GLU A 39 5.93 4.73 3.82
CA GLU A 39 7.24 5.03 4.41
C GLU A 39 7.67 3.90 5.34
N ALA A 40 8.92 3.48 5.22
CA ALA A 40 9.48 2.45 6.11
C ALA A 40 9.76 3.08 7.48
N GLU A 41 9.25 2.46 8.53
CA GLU A 41 9.57 2.83 9.91
C GLU A 41 10.90 2.23 10.35
N ASN A 42 11.41 2.69 11.51
CA ASN A 42 12.67 2.17 12.07
C ASN A 42 12.60 0.66 12.36
N ASP A 43 11.43 0.16 12.77
CA ASP A 43 11.18 -1.26 12.99
C ASP A 43 10.32 -1.84 11.85
N ILE A 44 11.00 -2.24 10.78
CA ILE A 44 10.36 -2.79 9.57
C ILE A 44 9.62 -4.10 9.88
N GLU A 45 10.11 -4.92 10.82
CA GLU A 45 9.50 -6.20 11.13
C GLU A 45 8.14 -6.02 11.82
N GLU A 46 8.07 -5.14 12.82
CA GLU A 46 6.81 -4.84 13.51
C GLU A 46 5.83 -4.10 12.57
N GLN A 47 6.32 -3.21 11.71
CA GLN A 47 5.50 -2.56 10.70
C GLN A 47 4.87 -3.59 9.74
N LEU A 48 5.67 -4.54 9.21
CA LEU A 48 5.17 -5.62 8.34
C LEU A 48 4.18 -6.54 9.04
N LYS A 49 4.43 -6.88 10.31
CA LYS A 49 3.52 -7.70 11.12
C LYS A 49 2.18 -7.00 11.33
N THR A 50 2.18 -5.69 11.55
CA THR A 50 0.95 -4.88 11.69
C THR A 50 0.12 -4.93 10.40
N ILE A 51 0.75 -4.78 9.24
CA ILE A 51 0.08 -4.86 7.94
C ILE A 51 -0.54 -6.26 7.73
N ARG A 52 0.21 -7.32 8.03
CA ARG A 52 -0.29 -8.71 7.91
C ARG A 52 -1.47 -8.97 8.85
N LYS A 53 -1.42 -8.43 10.07
CA LYS A 53 -2.52 -8.54 11.04
C LYS A 53 -3.79 -7.88 10.51
N ALA A 54 -3.70 -6.65 10.01
CA ALA A 54 -4.83 -5.95 9.41
C ALA A 54 -5.44 -6.72 8.22
N GLN A 55 -4.59 -7.30 7.36
CA GLN A 55 -5.05 -8.15 6.25
C GLN A 55 -5.80 -9.39 6.74
N ALA A 56 -5.31 -10.04 7.80
CA ALA A 56 -5.96 -11.20 8.40
C ALA A 56 -7.30 -10.85 9.05
N GLU A 57 -7.41 -9.70 9.71
CA GLU A 57 -8.66 -9.20 10.30
C GLU A 57 -9.73 -8.96 9.23
N VAL A 58 -9.38 -8.28 8.13
CA VAL A 58 -10.28 -8.06 6.99
C VAL A 58 -10.72 -9.38 6.36
N ALA A 59 -9.81 -10.35 6.23
CA ALA A 59 -10.15 -11.67 5.70
C ALA A 59 -11.11 -12.42 6.63
N LEU A 60 -10.89 -12.37 7.94
CA LEU A 60 -11.74 -12.99 8.95
C LEU A 60 -13.14 -12.36 8.97
N GLU A 61 -13.23 -11.04 8.86
CA GLU A 61 -14.50 -10.32 8.78
C GLU A 61 -15.31 -10.75 7.56
N LYS A 62 -14.67 -10.88 6.40
CA LYS A 62 -15.31 -11.42 5.19
C LYS A 62 -15.82 -12.84 5.39
N LEU A 63 -15.05 -13.72 6.01
CA LEU A 63 -15.51 -15.08 6.30
C LEU A 63 -16.74 -15.09 7.22
N ARG A 64 -16.71 -14.26 8.27
CA ARG A 64 -17.83 -14.13 9.21
C ARG A 64 -19.09 -13.58 8.53
N SER A 65 -18.95 -12.62 7.62
CA SER A 65 -20.10 -12.08 6.89
C SER A 65 -20.75 -13.10 5.95
N TYR A 66 -19.97 -14.03 5.39
CA TYR A 66 -20.51 -15.16 4.61
C TYR A 66 -21.19 -16.23 5.47
N SER A 67 -20.74 -16.45 6.71
CA SER A 67 -21.33 -17.44 7.62
C SER A 67 -22.54 -16.92 8.41
N ALA A 68 -22.85 -15.63 8.35
CA ALA A 68 -24.02 -15.03 9.00
C ALA A 68 -25.32 -15.16 8.17
N TYR A 69 -25.30 -15.96 7.10
CA TYR A 69 -26.44 -16.33 6.25
C TYR A 69 -26.70 -17.84 6.28
#